data_AF-A0A1G7A2Y1-F1
#
_entry.id   AF-A0A1G7A2Y1-F1
#
_cell.length_a   1.000
_cell.length_b   1.000
_cell.length_c   1.000
_cell.angle_alpha   90.00
_cell.angle_beta   90.00
_cell.angle_gamma   90.00
#
_symmetry.space_group_name_H-M   'P 1'
#
loop_
_entity.id
_entity.type
_entity.pdbx_description
1 polymer ?
#
loop_
_entity_poly.entity_id
_entity_poly.type
_entity_poly.pdbx_seq_one_letter_code
_entity_poly.pdbx_strand_id
1 'polypeptide(L)'
;MRISYKEDIITWLEKCVAISSRFPLVRETLVQYINHLKILTYQDINTKNEKEIIEYLSENIEPAKNIHQNYDKVYDYLTEKYFNPNMEKFAKEKGLKYVFNGSKEYCIDFYLIKDDWDNNYWIKFHYDRDRDRKYHYGLCKHENYSITDEKRQKLLDFISGTNKPSSDDWYPFYFNLDYLSVERWQEEIINNSDKFFKDCTERIEEILLALKKAGMD
;
A
#
# COMPACT_ATOMS: atom_id res chain seq x y z
N MET A 1 8.53 -28.05 7.24
CA MET A 1 7.12 -28.38 6.99
C MET A 1 6.28 -27.38 7.75
N ARG A 2 5.41 -26.60 7.08
CA ARG A 2 4.52 -25.62 7.73
C ARG A 2 3.14 -26.25 7.86
N ILE A 3 2.50 -26.08 9.03
CA ILE A 3 1.15 -26.57 9.30
C ILE A 3 0.17 -25.45 8.92
N SER A 4 -0.83 -25.76 8.09
CA SER A 4 -1.90 -24.89 7.64
C SER A 4 -3.14 -25.07 8.50
N TYR A 5 -3.71 -23.97 9.01
CA TYR A 5 -4.98 -24.04 9.74
C TYR A 5 -6.13 -24.57 8.87
N LYS A 6 -6.14 -24.20 7.59
CA LYS A 6 -7.18 -24.61 6.63
C LYS A 6 -7.06 -26.07 6.23
N GLU A 7 -5.86 -26.49 5.85
CA GLU A 7 -5.64 -27.78 5.20
C GLU A 7 -5.30 -28.89 6.20
N ASP A 8 -4.60 -28.56 7.29
CA ASP A 8 -4.14 -29.53 8.27
C ASP A 8 -5.01 -29.54 9.53
N ILE A 9 -5.14 -28.39 10.21
CA ILE A 9 -5.80 -28.32 11.53
C ILE A 9 -7.31 -28.53 11.43
N ILE A 10 -8.00 -27.81 10.54
CA ILE A 10 -9.45 -27.94 10.37
C ILE A 10 -9.81 -29.34 9.85
N THR A 11 -9.09 -29.85 8.85
CA THR A 11 -9.28 -31.23 8.35
C THR A 11 -9.10 -32.27 9.46
N TRP A 12 -8.12 -32.08 10.34
CA TRP A 12 -7.92 -32.95 11.49
C TRP A 12 -9.09 -32.87 12.49
N LEU A 13 -9.55 -31.65 12.81
CA LEU A 13 -10.70 -31.45 13.71
C LEU A 13 -12.00 -32.02 13.12
N GLU A 14 -12.23 -31.92 11.82
CA GLU A 14 -13.39 -32.52 11.15
C GLU A 14 -13.38 -34.06 11.25
N LYS A 15 -12.20 -34.69 11.19
CA LYS A 15 -12.05 -36.12 11.49
C LYS A 15 -12.38 -36.43 12.95
N CYS A 16 -11.96 -35.57 13.89
CA CYS A 16 -12.32 -35.71 15.31
C CYS A 16 -13.84 -35.57 15.54
N VAL A 17 -14.53 -34.71 14.78
CA VAL A 17 -16.01 -34.60 14.81
C VAL A 17 -16.67 -35.93 14.39
N ALA A 18 -16.15 -36.59 13.35
CA ALA A 18 -16.67 -37.90 12.91
C ALA A 18 -16.46 -39.00 13.97
N ILE A 19 -15.28 -39.04 14.58
CA ILE A 19 -14.94 -40.01 15.64
C ILE A 19 -15.79 -39.79 16.89
N SER A 20 -16.05 -38.53 17.24
CA SER A 20 -16.84 -38.13 18.42
C SER A 20 -18.36 -38.21 18.22
N SER A 21 -18.84 -38.82 17.14
CA SER A 21 -20.27 -38.90 16.80
C SER A 21 -21.17 -39.42 17.92
N ARG A 22 -20.67 -40.31 18.79
CA ARG A 22 -21.40 -40.85 19.95
C ARG A 22 -21.29 -40.02 21.24
N PHE A 23 -20.56 -38.91 21.22
CA PHE A 23 -20.33 -38.04 22.36
C PHE A 23 -20.83 -36.62 22.05
N PRO A 24 -22.14 -36.34 22.22
CA PRO A 24 -22.77 -35.11 21.73
C PRO A 24 -22.06 -33.83 22.20
N LEU A 25 -21.73 -33.73 23.49
CA LEU A 25 -21.04 -32.56 24.05
C LEU A 25 -19.66 -32.32 23.41
N VAL A 26 -18.89 -33.39 23.19
CA VAL A 26 -17.55 -33.31 22.58
C VAL A 26 -17.67 -32.92 21.11
N ARG A 27 -18.60 -33.54 20.39
CA ARG A 27 -18.89 -33.21 18.99
C ARG A 27 -19.29 -31.74 18.83
N GLU A 28 -20.21 -31.25 19.65
CA GLU A 28 -20.68 -29.86 19.66
C GLU A 28 -19.52 -28.89 19.91
N THR A 29 -18.69 -29.19 20.92
CA THR A 29 -17.53 -28.37 21.29
C THR A 29 -16.51 -28.30 20.15
N LEU A 30 -16.24 -29.43 19.48
CA LEU A 30 -15.34 -29.48 18.33
C LEU A 30 -15.90 -28.68 17.14
N VAL A 31 -17.20 -28.75 16.87
CA VAL A 31 -17.85 -27.96 15.81
C VAL A 31 -17.76 -26.46 16.12
N GLN A 32 -18.05 -26.05 17.35
CA GLN A 32 -17.90 -24.65 17.77
C GLN A 32 -16.45 -24.17 17.65
N TYR A 33 -15.49 -25.01 18.03
CA TYR A 33 -14.07 -24.68 17.91
C TYR A 33 -13.61 -24.55 16.46
N ILE A 34 -14.07 -25.44 15.57
CA ILE A 34 -13.82 -25.33 14.11
C ILE A 34 -14.35 -23.99 13.57
N ASN A 35 -15.57 -23.61 13.95
CA ASN A 35 -16.15 -22.35 13.50
C ASN A 35 -15.37 -21.14 14.02
N HIS A 36 -14.96 -21.17 15.28
CA HIS A 36 -14.13 -20.11 15.86
C HIS A 36 -12.78 -19.97 15.15
N LEU A 37 -12.12 -21.08 14.83
CA LEU A 37 -10.88 -21.07 14.04
C LEU A 37 -11.10 -20.54 12.63
N LYS A 38 -12.20 -20.92 11.96
CA LYS A 38 -12.55 -20.41 10.62
C LYS A 38 -12.75 -18.89 10.63
N ILE A 39 -13.36 -18.33 11.68
CA ILE A 39 -13.51 -16.88 11.89
C ILE A 39 -12.14 -16.22 12.08
N LEU A 40 -11.33 -16.70 13.03
CA LEU A 40 -10.01 -16.12 13.34
C LEU A 40 -9.01 -16.21 12.18
N THR A 41 -9.21 -17.17 11.28
CA THR A 41 -8.33 -17.38 10.12
C THR A 41 -8.97 -16.92 8.80
N TYR A 42 -10.08 -16.19 8.87
CA TYR A 42 -10.76 -15.59 7.72
C TYR A 42 -11.19 -16.59 6.63
N GLN A 43 -11.40 -17.86 7.00
CA GLN A 43 -11.71 -18.95 6.06
C GLN A 43 -13.20 -19.05 5.71
N ASP A 44 -14.08 -18.37 6.45
CA ASP A 44 -15.54 -18.41 6.27
C ASP A 44 -16.07 -17.27 5.36
N ILE A 45 -15.20 -16.38 4.88
CA ILE A 45 -15.61 -15.16 4.14
C ILE A 45 -16.21 -15.46 2.74
N ASN A 46 -16.06 -16.67 2.21
CA ASN A 46 -16.09 -16.86 0.76
C ASN A 46 -17.44 -17.20 0.09
N THR A 47 -18.61 -17.18 0.74
CA THR A 47 -19.93 -17.15 0.03
C THR A 47 -21.15 -17.13 0.94
N LYS A 48 -21.15 -17.91 2.05
CA LYS A 48 -22.29 -17.93 2.99
C LYS A 48 -22.39 -16.62 3.78
N ASN A 49 -21.23 -16.07 4.16
CA ASN A 49 -21.13 -14.77 4.82
C ASN A 49 -21.48 -13.60 3.91
N GLU A 50 -21.26 -13.69 2.59
CA GLU A 50 -21.61 -12.60 1.68
C GLU A 50 -23.12 -12.34 1.67
N LYS A 51 -23.94 -13.41 1.65
CA LYS A 51 -25.40 -13.27 1.72
C LYS A 51 -25.86 -12.68 3.04
N GLU A 52 -25.31 -13.14 4.17
CA GLU A 52 -25.64 -12.60 5.50
C GLU A 52 -25.20 -11.13 5.64
N ILE A 53 -24.04 -10.76 5.06
CA ILE A 53 -23.59 -9.37 4.98
C ILE A 53 -24.56 -8.55 4.12
N ILE A 54 -24.95 -9.04 2.95
CA ILE A 54 -25.91 -8.34 2.07
C ILE A 54 -27.26 -8.17 2.76
N GLU A 55 -27.77 -9.19 3.45
CA GLU A 55 -29.00 -9.11 4.24
C GLU A 55 -28.87 -8.02 5.32
N TYR A 56 -27.79 -8.05 6.12
CA TYR A 56 -27.54 -7.04 7.14
C TYR A 56 -27.41 -5.61 6.57
N LEU A 57 -26.67 -5.43 5.47
CA LEU A 57 -26.52 -4.13 4.82
C LEU A 57 -27.84 -3.65 4.21
N SER A 58 -28.69 -4.56 3.72
CA SER A 58 -30.01 -4.22 3.17
C SER A 58 -31.02 -3.79 4.25
N GLU A 59 -30.86 -4.29 5.49
CA GLU A 59 -31.58 -3.78 6.66
C GLU A 59 -30.99 -2.45 7.17
N ASN A 60 -29.76 -2.12 6.79
CA ASN A 60 -29.00 -0.95 7.26
C ASN A 60 -28.43 -0.09 6.11
N ILE A 61 -29.26 0.21 5.10
CA ILE A 61 -28.81 0.86 3.84
C ILE A 61 -28.15 2.22 4.06
N GLU A 62 -28.72 3.09 4.89
CA GLU A 62 -28.15 4.42 5.14
C GLU A 62 -26.77 4.34 5.83
N PRO A 63 -26.59 3.57 6.92
CA PRO A 63 -25.26 3.27 7.45
C PRO A 63 -24.30 2.67 6.41
N ALA A 64 -24.74 1.69 5.62
CA ALA A 64 -23.92 1.04 4.60
C ALA A 64 -23.43 2.03 3.54
N LYS A 65 -24.32 2.90 3.04
CA LYS A 65 -24.00 3.97 2.11
C LYS A 65 -23.00 4.95 2.71
N ASN A 66 -23.20 5.37 3.96
CA ASN A 66 -22.28 6.28 4.65
C ASN A 66 -20.89 5.67 4.82
N ILE A 67 -20.80 4.38 5.16
CA ILE A 67 -19.51 3.66 5.24
C ILE A 67 -18.83 3.65 3.87
N HIS A 68 -19.54 3.24 2.82
CA HIS A 68 -18.99 3.17 1.47
C HIS A 68 -18.48 4.53 0.99
N GLN A 69 -19.25 5.61 1.20
CA GLN A 69 -18.87 6.97 0.79
C GLN A 69 -17.66 7.54 1.55
N ASN A 70 -17.33 6.99 2.72
CA ASN A 70 -16.20 7.44 3.52
C ASN A 70 -15.05 6.43 3.55
N TYR A 71 -15.18 5.28 2.89
CA TYR A 71 -14.16 4.21 2.91
C TYR A 71 -12.80 4.73 2.46
N ASP A 72 -12.73 5.41 1.31
CA ASP A 72 -11.49 5.99 0.81
C ASP A 72 -10.89 7.03 1.78
N LYS A 73 -11.73 7.83 2.44
CA LYS A 73 -11.28 8.86 3.39
C LYS A 73 -10.67 8.29 4.66
N VAL A 74 -10.96 7.01 4.97
CA VAL A 74 -10.27 6.31 6.06
C VAL A 74 -8.77 6.29 5.78
N TYR A 75 -8.35 6.05 4.53
CA TYR A 75 -6.93 6.00 4.18
C TYR A 75 -6.26 7.37 4.23
N ASP A 76 -6.96 8.44 3.85
CA ASP A 76 -6.47 9.81 4.06
C ASP A 76 -6.21 10.06 5.55
N TYR A 77 -7.19 9.75 6.40
CA TYR A 77 -7.06 9.90 7.85
C TYR A 77 -5.89 9.07 8.42
N LEU A 78 -5.72 7.84 7.97
CA LEU A 78 -4.61 6.97 8.39
C LEU A 78 -3.26 7.53 7.95
N THR A 79 -3.15 8.02 6.72
CA THR A 79 -1.92 8.65 6.22
C THR A 79 -1.57 9.90 7.03
N GLU A 80 -2.52 10.80 7.24
CA GLU A 80 -2.32 12.02 8.01
C GLU A 80 -1.88 11.73 9.44
N LYS A 81 -2.41 10.66 10.04
CA LYS A 81 -2.11 10.29 11.42
C LYS A 81 -0.77 9.57 11.59
N TYR A 82 -0.44 8.65 10.69
CA TYR A 82 0.67 7.71 10.89
C TYR A 82 1.86 7.90 9.94
N PHE A 83 1.66 8.48 8.75
CA PHE A 83 2.70 8.61 7.73
C PHE A 83 3.20 10.04 7.56
N ASN A 84 2.28 11.00 7.39
CA ASN A 84 2.62 12.40 7.09
C ASN A 84 3.56 13.05 8.10
N PRO A 85 3.39 12.88 9.43
CA PRO A 85 4.28 13.55 10.39
C PRO A 85 5.75 13.14 10.23
N ASN A 86 6.00 11.86 9.91
CA ASN A 86 7.34 11.34 9.68
C ASN A 86 7.90 11.82 8.33
N MET A 87 7.09 11.84 7.28
CA MET A 87 7.50 12.31 5.95
C MET A 87 7.74 13.81 5.89
N GLU A 88 6.95 14.62 6.58
CA GLU A 88 7.18 16.06 6.73
C GLU A 88 8.50 16.35 7.44
N LYS A 89 8.78 15.62 8.53
CA LYS A 89 10.05 15.73 9.25
C LYS A 89 11.24 15.36 8.35
N PHE A 90 11.17 14.21 7.68
CA PHE A 90 12.21 13.77 6.74
C PHE A 90 12.42 14.78 5.61
N ALA A 91 11.34 15.25 4.98
CA ALA A 91 11.42 16.22 3.89
C ALA A 91 12.13 17.50 4.36
N LYS A 92 11.76 18.02 5.53
CA LYS A 92 12.42 19.19 6.13
C LYS A 92 13.91 18.95 6.39
N GLU A 93 14.29 17.79 6.91
CA GLU A 93 15.70 17.42 7.13
C GLU A 93 16.51 17.35 5.82
N LYS A 94 15.86 17.01 4.71
CA LYS A 94 16.46 17.00 3.36
C LYS A 94 16.36 18.33 2.61
N GLY A 95 15.80 19.37 3.22
CA GLY A 95 15.56 20.67 2.56
C GLY A 95 14.50 20.59 1.45
N LEU A 96 13.56 19.66 1.57
CA LEU A 96 12.44 19.44 0.65
C LEU A 96 11.13 19.92 1.29
N LYS A 97 10.16 20.25 0.45
CA LYS A 97 8.76 20.45 0.83
C LYS A 97 7.95 19.22 0.42
N TYR A 98 7.30 18.61 1.41
CA TYR A 98 6.37 17.51 1.23
C TYR A 98 4.97 18.04 0.89
N VAL A 99 4.29 17.41 -0.07
CA VAL A 99 2.89 17.67 -0.40
C VAL A 99 2.12 16.36 -0.52
N PHE A 100 1.15 16.17 0.37
CA PHE A 100 0.20 15.07 0.33
C PHE A 100 -0.93 15.36 -0.66
N ASN A 101 -1.32 14.36 -1.46
CA ASN A 101 -2.35 14.49 -2.51
C ASN A 101 -3.50 13.48 -2.38
N GLY A 102 -3.59 12.78 -1.25
CA GLY A 102 -4.62 11.79 -0.98
C GLY A 102 -4.10 10.35 -0.97
N SER A 103 -4.93 9.45 -0.45
CA SER A 103 -4.63 8.04 -0.29
C SER A 103 -5.82 7.18 -0.71
N LYS A 104 -5.53 5.94 -1.05
CA LYS A 104 -6.49 4.88 -1.30
C LYS A 104 -6.00 3.62 -0.61
N GLU A 105 -6.83 2.58 -0.58
CA GLU A 105 -6.42 1.27 -0.07
C GLU A 105 -5.10 0.79 -0.70
N TYR A 106 -4.89 1.08 -2.00
CA TYR A 106 -3.75 0.60 -2.76
C TYR A 106 -2.56 1.56 -2.87
N CYS A 107 -2.66 2.81 -2.40
CA CYS A 107 -1.57 3.79 -2.55
C CYS A 107 -1.65 4.96 -1.55
N ILE A 108 -0.51 5.64 -1.38
CA ILE A 108 -0.43 6.97 -0.79
C ILE A 108 0.16 7.89 -1.87
N ASP A 109 -0.61 8.86 -2.33
CA ASP A 109 -0.18 9.78 -3.37
C ASP A 109 0.43 11.05 -2.74
N PHE A 110 1.68 11.33 -3.08
CA PHE A 110 2.38 12.51 -2.60
C PHE A 110 3.53 12.89 -3.53
N TYR A 111 4.05 14.10 -3.34
CA TYR A 111 5.24 14.53 -4.04
C TYR A 111 6.13 15.41 -3.16
N LEU A 112 7.41 15.44 -3.49
CA LEU A 112 8.41 16.30 -2.87
C LEU A 112 8.96 17.28 -3.90
N ILE A 113 9.13 18.52 -3.46
CA ILE A 113 9.72 19.60 -4.25
C ILE A 113 10.86 20.24 -3.47
N LYS A 114 11.78 20.88 -4.19
CA LYS A 114 12.84 21.71 -3.62
C LYS A 114 12.75 23.10 -4.23
N ASP A 115 12.94 24.13 -3.43
CA ASP A 115 12.84 25.52 -3.91
C ASP A 115 13.85 25.80 -5.03
N ASP A 116 15.07 25.27 -4.91
CA ASP A 116 16.14 25.40 -5.91
C ASP A 116 15.88 24.68 -7.24
N TRP A 117 14.83 23.84 -7.31
CA TRP A 117 14.45 23.18 -8.57
C TRP A 117 13.65 24.10 -9.49
N ASP A 118 13.31 25.33 -9.07
CA ASP A 118 12.52 26.31 -9.85
C ASP A 118 11.20 25.71 -10.40
N ASN A 119 10.59 24.77 -9.67
CA ASN A 119 9.41 24.00 -10.09
C ASN A 119 9.59 23.21 -11.40
N ASN A 120 10.82 22.84 -11.75
CA ASN A 120 11.11 22.12 -12.99
C ASN A 120 10.74 20.62 -12.91
N TYR A 121 10.84 20.02 -11.73
CA TYR A 121 10.51 18.61 -11.49
C TYR A 121 10.18 18.34 -10.03
N TRP A 122 9.59 17.17 -9.79
CA TRP A 122 9.13 16.68 -8.50
C TRP A 122 9.49 15.21 -8.34
N ILE A 123 9.79 14.77 -7.12
CA ILE A 123 9.82 13.35 -6.78
C ILE A 123 8.40 12.96 -6.41
N LYS A 124 7.76 12.10 -7.21
CA LYS A 124 6.33 11.81 -7.07
C LYS A 124 6.11 10.32 -6.82
N PHE A 125 5.22 10.01 -5.89
CA PHE A 125 4.63 8.69 -5.63
C PHE A 125 3.16 8.78 -6.01
N HIS A 126 2.71 7.95 -6.95
CA HIS A 126 1.40 8.13 -7.55
C HIS A 126 0.83 6.85 -8.14
N TYR A 127 -0.49 6.68 -7.99
CA TYR A 127 -1.26 5.69 -8.73
C TYR A 127 -1.86 6.29 -10.01
N ASP A 128 -1.37 5.85 -11.17
CA ASP A 128 -1.87 6.30 -12.46
C ASP A 128 -3.09 5.48 -12.88
N ARG A 129 -4.28 6.08 -12.71
CA ARG A 129 -5.57 5.46 -13.06
C ARG A 129 -5.78 5.29 -14.57
N ASP A 130 -5.22 6.20 -15.36
CA ASP A 130 -5.61 6.40 -16.74
C ASP A 130 -4.72 5.60 -17.70
N ARG A 131 -3.44 5.41 -17.35
CA ARG A 131 -2.45 4.80 -18.24
C ARG A 131 -2.29 3.31 -18.01
N ASP A 132 -1.77 2.91 -16.85
CA ASP A 132 -1.36 1.53 -16.60
C ASP A 132 -1.99 0.92 -15.34
N ARG A 133 -2.77 1.71 -14.60
CA ARG A 133 -3.40 1.30 -13.33
C ARG A 133 -2.37 0.84 -12.32
N LYS A 134 -1.15 1.38 -12.36
CA LYS A 134 -0.05 1.00 -11.45
C LYS A 134 0.27 2.11 -10.48
N TYR A 135 0.76 1.67 -9.31
CA TYR A 135 1.40 2.53 -8.35
C TYR A 135 2.87 2.61 -8.70
N HIS A 136 3.43 3.81 -8.75
CA HIS A 136 4.82 4.03 -9.11
C HIS A 136 5.42 5.22 -8.37
N TYR A 137 6.75 5.29 -8.37
CA TYR A 137 7.49 6.47 -7.94
C TYR A 137 8.56 6.86 -8.97
N GLY A 138 8.93 8.13 -9.00
CA GLY A 138 9.99 8.58 -9.89
C GLY A 138 10.14 10.09 -9.92
N LEU A 139 10.93 10.55 -10.88
CA LEU A 139 11.08 11.97 -11.18
C LEU A 139 10.04 12.35 -12.22
N CYS A 140 9.14 13.25 -11.87
CA CYS A 140 8.13 13.83 -12.76
C CYS A 140 8.56 15.24 -13.12
N LYS A 141 8.49 15.63 -14.39
CA LYS A 141 8.77 17.02 -14.80
C LYS A 141 7.50 17.86 -14.83
N HIS A 142 7.68 19.17 -14.65
CA HIS A 142 6.62 20.14 -14.91
C HIS A 142 6.39 20.30 -16.42
N GLU A 143 5.17 20.66 -16.83
CA GLU A 143 4.72 20.76 -18.23
C GLU A 143 5.70 21.48 -19.15
N ASN A 144 6.24 22.60 -18.66
CA ASN A 144 7.08 23.50 -19.46
C ASN A 144 8.59 23.21 -19.36
N TYR A 145 8.99 22.17 -18.62
CA TYR A 145 10.39 21.83 -18.43
C TYR A 145 10.79 20.62 -19.28
N SER A 146 12.02 20.61 -19.79
CA SER A 146 12.59 19.46 -20.47
C SER A 146 13.98 19.18 -19.93
N ILE A 147 14.20 17.95 -19.48
CA ILE A 147 15.53 17.46 -19.13
C ILE A 147 16.26 17.13 -20.44
N THR A 148 17.48 17.64 -20.59
CA THR A 148 18.31 17.32 -21.76
C THR A 148 18.67 15.84 -21.78
N ASP A 149 18.86 15.26 -22.98
CA ASP A 149 19.23 13.84 -23.12
C ASP A 149 20.49 13.48 -22.32
N GLU A 150 21.48 14.39 -22.26
CA GLU A 150 22.70 14.21 -21.48
C GLU A 150 22.42 14.08 -19.97
N LYS A 151 21.59 14.97 -19.41
CA LYS A 151 21.20 14.93 -18.00
C LYS A 151 20.36 13.70 -17.70
N ARG A 152 19.44 13.35 -18.59
CA ARG A 152 18.63 12.13 -18.49
C ARG A 152 19.50 10.89 -18.49
N GLN A 153 20.50 10.80 -19.37
CA GLN A 153 21.42 9.67 -19.40
C GLN A 153 22.21 9.56 -18.09
N LYS A 154 22.74 10.67 -17.56
CA LYS A 154 23.43 10.68 -16.26
C LYS A 154 22.55 10.20 -15.10
N LEU A 155 21.28 10.58 -15.10
CA LEU A 155 20.30 10.08 -14.12
C LEU A 155 20.11 8.56 -14.25
N LEU A 156 19.87 8.08 -15.48
CA LEU A 156 19.62 6.66 -15.74
C LEU A 156 20.85 5.79 -15.46
N ASP A 157 22.06 6.25 -15.76
CA ASP A 157 23.31 5.53 -15.47
C ASP A 157 23.48 5.27 -13.97
N PHE A 158 23.02 6.19 -13.12
CA PHE A 158 23.12 6.03 -11.69
C PHE A 158 22.07 5.08 -11.11
N ILE A 159 20.83 5.13 -11.62
CA ILE A 159 19.71 4.37 -11.04
C ILE A 159 19.58 2.96 -11.68
N SER A 160 20.10 2.76 -12.88
CA SER A 160 20.04 1.46 -13.59
C SER A 160 20.82 0.30 -12.92
N GLY A 161 21.58 0.58 -11.85
CA GLY A 161 22.35 -0.42 -11.12
C GLY A 161 21.54 -1.40 -10.27
N THR A 162 20.26 -1.14 -9.98
CA THR A 162 19.44 -1.97 -9.07
C THR A 162 18.11 -2.46 -9.66
N ASN A 163 17.46 -1.69 -10.53
CA ASN A 163 16.28 -2.09 -11.32
C ASN A 163 16.21 -1.25 -12.60
N LYS A 164 15.61 -1.76 -13.68
CA LYS A 164 15.46 -1.00 -14.94
C LYS A 164 14.25 -0.04 -14.84
N PRO A 165 14.44 1.29 -14.85
CA PRO A 165 13.32 2.23 -14.87
C PRO A 165 12.55 2.19 -16.19
N SER A 166 11.28 2.59 -16.12
CA SER A 166 10.48 3.01 -17.27
C SER A 166 10.56 4.53 -17.44
N SER A 167 10.14 5.06 -18.58
CA SER A 167 10.14 6.52 -18.84
C SER A 167 9.07 6.89 -19.86
N ASP A 168 8.61 8.13 -19.81
CA ASP A 168 7.64 8.70 -20.75
C ASP A 168 7.75 10.23 -20.82
N ASP A 169 6.78 10.84 -21.51
CA ASP A 169 6.71 12.28 -21.75
C ASP A 169 6.63 13.13 -20.49
N TRP A 170 6.23 12.59 -19.33
CA TRP A 170 6.13 13.28 -18.05
C TRP A 170 7.17 12.81 -17.05
N TYR A 171 7.55 11.54 -17.14
CA TYR A 171 8.53 10.93 -16.26
C TYR A 171 9.83 10.63 -17.01
N PRO A 172 10.87 11.46 -16.84
CA PRO A 172 12.23 11.13 -17.24
C PRO A 172 12.63 9.70 -16.86
N PHE A 173 12.21 9.28 -15.66
CA PHE A 173 12.22 7.89 -15.21
C PHE A 173 11.19 7.64 -14.10
N TYR A 174 10.71 6.40 -13.99
CA TYR A 174 9.89 5.91 -12.89
C TYR A 174 10.03 4.40 -12.67
N PHE A 175 9.60 3.94 -11.49
CA PHE A 175 9.62 2.55 -11.04
C PHE A 175 8.26 2.16 -10.48
N ASN A 176 7.81 0.95 -10.81
CA ASN A 176 6.58 0.41 -10.23
C ASN A 176 6.78 0.07 -8.75
N LEU A 177 5.74 0.29 -7.97
CA LEU A 177 5.59 -0.15 -6.59
C LEU A 177 4.48 -1.19 -6.51
N ASP A 178 4.63 -2.10 -5.57
CA ASP A 178 3.54 -2.98 -5.17
C ASP A 178 2.45 -2.14 -4.49
N TYR A 179 1.19 -2.48 -4.79
CA TYR A 179 0.05 -1.87 -4.10
C TYR A 179 0.14 -2.07 -2.59
N LEU A 180 -0.40 -1.10 -1.87
CA LEU A 180 -0.75 -1.31 -0.48
C LEU A 180 -1.95 -2.27 -0.41
N SER A 181 -1.91 -3.20 0.53
CA SER A 181 -3.08 -4.01 0.91
C SER A 181 -3.52 -3.60 2.31
N VAL A 182 -4.73 -3.98 2.72
CA VAL A 182 -5.20 -3.74 4.09
C VAL A 182 -4.20 -4.28 5.12
N GLU A 183 -3.61 -5.46 4.88
CA GLU A 183 -2.58 -6.04 5.74
C GLU A 183 -1.32 -5.15 5.77
N ARG A 184 -0.86 -4.66 4.62
CA ARG A 184 0.30 -3.75 4.58
C ARG A 184 0.03 -2.44 5.29
N TRP A 185 -1.18 -1.89 5.22
CA TRP A 185 -1.55 -0.72 6.01
C TRP A 185 -1.41 -0.99 7.50
N GLN A 186 -1.93 -2.12 7.97
CA GLN A 186 -1.86 -2.49 9.38
C GLN A 186 -0.40 -2.71 9.82
N GLU A 187 0.35 -3.52 9.08
CA GLU A 187 1.69 -3.94 9.45
C GLU A 187 2.75 -2.87 9.20
N GLU A 188 2.71 -2.18 8.05
CA GLU A 188 3.80 -1.33 7.55
C GLU A 188 3.63 0.14 7.88
N ILE A 189 2.41 0.58 8.24
CA ILE A 189 2.05 1.98 8.46
C ILE A 189 1.47 2.21 9.87
N ILE A 190 0.44 1.44 10.27
CA ILE A 190 -0.32 1.71 11.52
C ILE A 190 0.39 1.19 12.77
N ASN A 191 0.91 -0.05 12.73
CA ASN A 191 1.47 -0.73 13.91
C ASN A 191 2.91 -0.30 14.25
N ASN A 192 3.30 0.94 13.93
CA ASN A 192 4.61 1.54 14.22
C ASN A 192 5.83 0.76 13.69
N SER A 193 5.72 0.02 12.59
CA SER A 193 6.92 -0.61 11.98
C SER A 193 7.74 0.39 11.15
N ASP A 194 7.13 1.49 10.73
CA ASP A 194 7.65 2.49 9.79
C ASP A 194 8.26 1.89 8.51
N LYS A 195 7.90 0.64 8.17
CA LYS A 195 8.55 -0.12 7.11
C LYS A 195 8.30 0.53 5.75
N PHE A 196 7.04 0.89 5.49
CA PHE A 196 6.69 1.57 4.23
C PHE A 196 7.31 2.97 4.14
N PHE A 197 7.33 3.69 5.27
CA PHE A 197 8.01 4.99 5.37
C PHE A 197 9.50 4.89 5.03
N LYS A 198 10.22 3.94 5.64
CA LYS A 198 11.65 3.69 5.38
C LYS A 198 11.91 3.38 3.90
N ASP A 199 11.11 2.49 3.32
CA ASP A 199 11.20 2.12 1.91
C ASP A 199 11.04 3.35 0.98
N CYS A 200 10.08 4.23 1.29
CA CYS A 200 9.92 5.48 0.55
C CYS A 200 11.13 6.40 0.71
N THR A 201 11.65 6.57 1.93
CA THR A 201 12.78 7.48 2.17
C THR A 201 14.07 7.02 1.52
N GLU A 202 14.35 5.71 1.51
CA GLU A 202 15.52 5.14 0.83
C GLU A 202 15.47 5.46 -0.68
N ARG A 203 14.31 5.30 -1.31
CA ARG A 203 14.08 5.62 -2.72
C ARG A 203 14.23 7.10 -3.03
N ILE A 204 13.72 7.96 -2.14
CA ILE A 204 13.88 9.41 -2.28
C ILE A 204 15.37 9.77 -2.21
N GLU A 205 16.11 9.20 -1.25
CA GLU A 205 17.55 9.44 -1.11
C GLU A 205 18.36 8.99 -2.34
N GLU A 206 18.01 7.85 -2.94
CA GLU A 206 18.61 7.38 -4.20
C GLU A 206 18.39 8.39 -5.33
N ILE A 207 17.17 8.91 -5.48
CA ILE A 207 16.85 9.92 -6.51
C ILE A 207 17.60 11.23 -6.24
N LEU A 208 17.66 11.71 -5.00
CA LEU A 208 18.40 12.91 -4.64
C LEU A 208 19.89 12.78 -4.97
N LEU A 209 20.48 11.61 -4.69
CA LEU A 209 21.87 11.32 -5.04
C LEU A 209 22.08 11.30 -6.56
N ALA A 210 21.13 10.77 -7.32
CA ALA A 210 21.14 10.79 -8.78
C ALA A 210 21.14 12.23 -9.32
N LEU A 211 20.23 13.07 -8.81
CA LEU A 211 20.09 14.48 -9.19
C LEU A 211 21.38 15.25 -8.95
N LYS A 212 21.99 15.08 -7.78
CA LYS A 212 23.28 15.70 -7.44
C LYS A 212 24.39 15.32 -8.43
N LYS A 213 24.49 14.04 -8.78
CA LYS A 213 25.49 13.56 -9.76
C LYS A 213 25.24 14.07 -11.17
N ALA A 214 23.98 14.30 -11.52
CA ALA A 214 23.58 14.87 -12.81
C ALA A 214 23.73 16.41 -12.86
N GLY A 215 24.11 17.07 -11.76
CA GLY A 215 24.18 18.53 -11.66
C GLY A 215 22.79 19.17 -11.66
N MET A 216 21.86 18.59 -10.90
CA MET A 216 20.45 18.94 -10.81
C MET A 216 19.97 19.03 -9.34
N ASP A 217 20.87 19.13 -8.35
CA ASP A 217 20.48 19.28 -6.94
C ASP A 217 20.28 20.72 -6.50
#